data_AF-A0A7J4ULE5-F1
#
_entry.id   AF-A0A7J4ULE5-F1
#
_cell.length_a   1.000
_cell.length_b   1.000
_cell.length_c   1.000
_cell.angle_alpha   90.00
_cell.angle_beta   90.00
_cell.angle_gamma   90.00
#
_symmetry.space_group_name_H-M   'P 1'
#
loop_
_entity.id
_entity.type
_entity.pdbx_description
1 polymer ?
#
loop_
_entity_poly.entity_id
_entity_poly.type
_entity_poly.pdbx_seq_one_letter_code
_entity_poly.pdbx_strand_id
1 'polypeptide(L)'
;MKKRGQVTIFVVLGIVLLALAAGIFYFVNQGAKDGLDVAGEKTDFSRQIRPQIVQFVEGCIEEKAVEAIDVASRHGGIVMYDEHTLVTDTTFLRYAFKDGISLLDESLASRHIGFYIDLALPTCLDFSVFEEQDVTITLRPSTSVHDVNLLYGYGLAPEDLPTFTNVIISPTTVRVETEYNLYVEQGDTSFTIDRFTFEVPSTLGSAIRDAKTIQQQYDESNVIDLTFLTGLEPQVTIHPVDESTQIYSLFYGNAIPSYFAYAVESSGNAAPVLDVSPVINVKAGTPFSFQVAATDADNDAISFEASRFAISDKGIVSGTARAGRSPVTITATDSQGASVEKEVMVIAK
;
A
#
# COMPACT_ATOMS: atom_id res chain seq x y z
N MET A 1 68.26 10.15 -35.20
CA MET A 1 67.57 10.16 -33.89
C MET A 1 66.53 11.28 -33.87
N LYS A 2 65.23 11.00 -34.11
CA LYS A 2 64.18 12.04 -34.17
C LYS A 2 62.79 11.53 -33.72
N LYS A 3 62.72 10.55 -32.80
CA LYS A 3 61.46 9.95 -32.31
C LYS A 3 61.15 10.23 -30.82
N ARG A 4 62.08 10.81 -30.06
CA ARG A 4 61.86 11.10 -28.62
C ARG A 4 61.18 12.46 -28.35
N GLY A 5 61.34 13.46 -29.22
CA GLY A 5 60.69 14.77 -29.05
C GLY A 5 59.20 14.79 -29.40
N GLN A 6 58.74 13.88 -30.26
CA GLN A 6 57.35 13.83 -30.70
C GLN A 6 56.44 13.22 -29.62
N VAL A 7 56.92 12.20 -28.90
CA VAL A 7 56.17 11.60 -27.78
C VAL A 7 55.99 12.58 -26.63
N THR A 8 57.02 13.37 -26.30
CA THR A 8 56.91 14.39 -25.24
C THR A 8 55.91 15.48 -25.59
N ILE A 9 55.83 15.90 -26.87
CA ILE A 9 54.84 16.87 -27.33
C ILE A 9 53.40 16.32 -27.18
N PHE A 10 53.15 15.07 -27.56
CA PHE A 10 51.82 14.48 -27.41
C PHE A 10 51.41 14.29 -25.95
N VAL A 11 52.37 13.95 -25.06
CA VAL A 11 52.10 13.85 -23.62
C VAL A 11 51.75 15.21 -23.01
N VAL A 12 52.51 16.26 -23.36
CA VAL A 12 52.24 17.63 -22.87
C VAL A 12 50.91 18.14 -23.42
N LEU A 13 50.61 17.91 -24.70
CA LEU A 13 49.34 18.31 -25.31
C LEU A 13 48.14 17.59 -24.67
N GLY A 14 48.30 16.31 -24.33
CA GLY A 14 47.28 15.52 -23.64
C GLY A 14 46.98 16.06 -22.24
N ILE A 15 48.01 16.42 -21.47
CA ILE A 15 47.83 17.01 -20.12
C ILE A 15 47.14 18.37 -20.21
N VAL A 16 47.50 19.21 -21.19
CA VAL A 16 46.88 20.52 -21.39
C VAL A 16 45.40 20.39 -21.79
N LEU A 17 45.07 19.45 -22.68
CA LEU A 17 43.68 19.17 -23.06
C LEU A 17 42.86 18.61 -21.90
N LEU A 18 43.44 17.74 -21.07
CA LEU A 18 42.79 17.24 -19.86
C LEU A 18 42.52 18.36 -18.85
N ALA A 19 43.48 19.27 -18.64
CA ALA A 19 43.31 20.40 -17.75
C ALA A 19 42.24 21.39 -18.26
N LEU A 20 42.20 21.63 -19.58
CA LEU A 20 41.16 22.46 -20.20
C LEU A 20 39.78 21.82 -20.10
N ALA A 21 39.67 20.51 -20.34
CA ALA A 21 38.40 19.78 -20.21
C ALA A 21 37.92 19.75 -18.75
N ALA A 22 38.82 19.53 -17.79
CA ALA A 22 38.50 19.58 -16.37
C ALA A 22 38.11 21.00 -15.92
N GLY A 23 38.77 22.03 -16.44
CA GLY A 23 38.42 23.42 -16.19
C GLY A 23 37.03 23.76 -16.76
N ILE A 24 36.76 23.40 -18.01
CA ILE A 24 35.44 23.60 -18.63
C ILE A 24 34.37 22.81 -17.86
N PHE A 25 34.63 21.55 -17.50
CA PHE A 25 33.72 20.76 -16.68
C PHE A 25 33.46 21.43 -15.32
N TYR A 26 34.49 21.96 -14.65
CA TYR A 26 34.35 22.70 -13.41
C TYR A 26 33.53 23.99 -13.57
N PHE A 27 33.77 24.77 -14.63
CA PHE A 27 33.02 26.00 -14.91
C PHE A 27 31.58 25.74 -15.38
N VAL A 28 31.34 24.70 -16.16
CA VAL A 28 29.99 24.29 -16.59
C VAL A 28 29.21 23.72 -15.41
N ASN A 29 29.85 22.96 -14.51
CA ASN A 29 29.20 22.41 -13.32
C ASN A 29 28.98 23.47 -12.23
N GLN A 30 29.72 24.59 -12.25
CA GLN A 30 29.34 25.81 -11.51
C GLN A 30 28.20 26.55 -12.20
N GLY A 31 28.26 26.77 -13.51
CA GLY A 31 27.21 27.46 -14.27
C GLY A 31 25.88 26.69 -14.36
N ALA A 32 25.88 25.37 -14.16
CA ALA A 32 24.67 24.54 -14.08
C ALA A 32 24.06 24.49 -12.66
N LYS A 33 24.77 24.98 -11.64
CA LYS A 33 24.20 25.24 -10.30
C LYS A 33 23.60 26.64 -10.19
N ASP A 34 23.99 27.54 -11.08
CA ASP A 34 23.37 28.86 -11.23
C ASP A 34 22.20 28.78 -12.22
N GLY A 35 21.19 27.96 -11.87
CA GLY A 35 19.85 28.17 -12.41
C GLY A 35 19.38 29.56 -11.98
N LEU A 36 18.82 30.33 -12.93
CA LEU A 36 18.39 31.72 -12.73
C LEU A 36 17.54 31.91 -11.45
N ASP A 37 18.20 32.27 -10.37
CA ASP A 37 17.58 32.75 -9.13
C ASP A 37 17.49 34.27 -9.25
N VAL A 38 16.32 34.76 -9.67
CA VAL A 38 15.94 36.16 -9.49
C VAL A 38 15.50 36.32 -8.03
N ALA A 39 16.44 36.54 -7.11
CA ALA A 39 16.12 36.91 -5.73
C ALA A 39 17.24 37.74 -5.10
N GLY A 40 16.83 38.78 -4.37
CA GLY A 40 17.66 39.87 -3.89
C GLY A 40 18.89 39.47 -3.07
N GLU A 41 19.81 40.43 -3.04
CA GLU A 41 21.00 40.53 -2.20
C GLU A 41 20.86 39.77 -0.86
N LYS A 42 21.41 38.55 -0.78
CA LYS A 42 21.43 37.75 0.46
C LYS A 42 22.31 38.48 1.48
N THR A 43 21.70 39.15 2.46
CA THR A 43 22.39 39.78 3.59
C THR A 43 23.16 38.74 4.40
N ASP A 44 24.16 39.17 5.17
CA ASP A 44 24.95 38.28 6.04
C ASP A 44 24.07 37.52 7.05
N PHE A 45 23.06 38.23 7.59
CA PHE A 45 21.98 37.68 8.39
C PHE A 45 21.27 36.50 7.74
N SER A 46 20.78 36.65 6.50
CA SER A 46 20.06 35.59 5.77
C SER A 46 20.91 34.33 5.60
N ARG A 47 22.23 34.48 5.39
CA ARG A 47 23.15 33.33 5.27
C ARG A 47 23.39 32.61 6.60
N GLN A 48 23.36 33.33 7.72
CA GLN A 48 23.62 32.78 9.04
C GLN A 48 22.40 32.10 9.68
N ILE A 49 21.23 32.73 9.58
CA ILE A 49 20.04 32.26 10.30
C ILE A 49 19.20 31.25 9.49
N ARG A 50 19.14 31.39 8.15
CA ARG A 50 18.32 30.53 7.30
C ARG A 50 18.59 29.03 7.52
N PRO A 51 19.85 28.54 7.58
CA PRO A 51 20.10 27.11 7.79
C PRO A 51 19.58 26.61 9.15
N GLN A 52 19.61 27.44 10.19
CA GLN A 52 19.12 27.08 11.52
C GLN A 52 17.59 26.94 11.52
N ILE A 53 16.89 27.87 10.88
CA ILE A 53 15.42 27.81 10.74
C ILE A 53 15.04 26.60 9.87
N VAL A 54 15.74 26.37 8.76
CA VAL A 54 15.50 25.20 7.90
C VAL A 54 15.69 23.90 8.68
N GLN A 55 16.80 23.75 9.38
CA GLN A 55 17.06 22.56 10.20
C GLN A 55 16.01 22.35 11.30
N PHE A 56 15.56 23.44 11.94
CA PHE A 56 14.52 23.37 12.96
C PHE A 56 13.18 22.88 12.40
N VAL A 57 12.75 23.45 11.27
CA VAL A 57 11.49 23.07 10.62
C VAL A 57 11.57 21.66 10.03
N GLU A 58 12.66 21.32 9.35
CA GLU A 58 12.87 19.98 8.78
C GLU A 58 12.94 18.90 9.86
N GLY A 59 13.49 19.18 11.04
CA GLY A 59 13.46 18.25 12.17
C GLY A 59 12.04 17.97 12.69
N CYS A 60 11.19 19.00 12.74
CA CYS A 60 9.76 18.83 13.08
C CYS A 60 9.01 18.08 11.97
N ILE A 61 9.30 18.35 10.69
CA ILE A 61 8.74 17.60 9.56
C ILE A 61 9.16 16.12 9.63
N GLU A 62 10.44 15.83 9.89
CA GLU A 62 10.96 14.47 10.03
C GLU A 62 10.20 13.71 11.12
N GLU A 63 10.11 14.28 12.32
CA GLU A 63 9.41 13.68 13.45
C GLU A 63 7.95 13.36 13.09
N LYS A 64 7.22 14.33 12.55
CA LYS A 64 5.80 14.16 12.21
C LYS A 64 5.57 13.27 11.01
N ALA A 65 6.49 13.23 10.05
CA ALA A 65 6.43 12.29 8.93
C ALA A 65 6.60 10.84 9.40
N VAL A 66 7.54 10.58 10.31
CA VAL A 66 7.73 9.23 10.88
C VAL A 66 6.49 8.78 11.65
N GLU A 67 5.91 9.65 12.50
CA GLU A 67 4.64 9.38 13.18
C GLU A 67 3.49 9.11 12.18
N ALA A 68 3.34 9.95 11.17
CA ALA A 68 2.28 9.84 10.16
C ALA A 68 2.37 8.52 9.37
N ILE A 69 3.58 8.15 8.94
CA ILE A 69 3.85 6.88 8.26
C ILE A 69 3.45 5.71 9.15
N ASP A 70 3.84 5.74 10.42
CA ASP A 70 3.55 4.68 11.37
C ASP A 70 2.04 4.54 11.66
N VAL A 71 1.34 5.66 11.90
CA VAL A 71 -0.13 5.68 12.09
C VAL A 71 -0.84 5.16 10.85
N ALA A 72 -0.50 5.68 9.66
CA ALA A 72 -1.11 5.24 8.41
C ALA A 72 -0.89 3.74 8.19
N SER A 73 0.32 3.24 8.48
CA SER A 73 0.68 1.83 8.25
C SER A 73 -0.09 0.87 9.15
N ARG A 74 -0.35 1.25 10.41
CA ARG A 74 -1.16 0.44 11.35
C ARG A 74 -2.62 0.33 10.93
N HIS A 75 -3.09 1.22 10.06
CA HIS A 75 -4.51 1.35 9.68
C HIS A 75 -4.77 1.12 8.18
N GLY A 76 -3.83 0.52 7.44
CA GLY A 76 -4.04 0.17 6.03
C GLY A 76 -3.84 1.33 5.05
N GLY A 77 -3.02 2.31 5.44
CA GLY A 77 -2.65 3.48 4.62
C GLY A 77 -3.43 4.74 4.96
N ILE A 78 -4.30 4.75 5.98
CA ILE A 78 -5.14 5.91 6.34
C ILE A 78 -4.90 6.38 7.76
N VAL A 79 -5.01 7.69 8.00
CA VAL A 79 -4.92 8.27 9.36
C VAL A 79 -6.28 8.54 10.01
N MET A 80 -7.37 8.45 9.25
CA MET A 80 -8.75 8.64 9.69
C MET A 80 -9.64 7.63 8.97
N TYR A 81 -10.69 7.16 9.64
CA TYR A 81 -11.62 6.18 9.10
C TYR A 81 -12.49 6.77 7.97
N ASP A 82 -12.89 5.91 7.04
CA ASP A 82 -13.80 6.18 5.93
C ASP A 82 -14.89 5.09 5.85
N GLU A 83 -15.71 5.09 4.79
CA GLU A 83 -16.77 4.09 4.58
C GLU A 83 -16.23 2.67 4.31
N HIS A 84 -14.95 2.55 3.98
CA HIS A 84 -14.25 1.30 3.69
C HIS A 84 -13.31 0.89 4.83
N THR A 85 -13.69 1.23 6.06
CA THR A 85 -12.88 0.94 7.24
C THR A 85 -13.57 -0.11 8.11
N LEU A 86 -12.84 -1.17 8.44
CA LEU A 86 -13.19 -2.11 9.50
C LEU A 86 -12.91 -1.46 10.85
N VAL A 87 -13.92 -1.37 11.71
CA VAL A 87 -13.76 -0.89 13.10
C VAL A 87 -13.74 -2.09 14.03
N THR A 88 -12.71 -2.17 14.87
CA THR A 88 -12.55 -3.18 15.93
C THR A 88 -12.64 -2.49 17.30
N ASP A 89 -12.64 -3.28 18.37
CA ASP A 89 -12.67 -2.74 19.74
C ASP A 89 -11.47 -1.84 20.09
N THR A 90 -10.33 -2.03 19.42
CA THR A 90 -9.06 -1.37 19.76
C THR A 90 -8.47 -0.50 18.67
N THR A 91 -8.90 -0.68 17.42
CA THR A 91 -8.33 0.00 16.26
C THR A 91 -9.30 0.03 15.09
N PHE A 92 -8.93 0.71 14.02
CA PHE A 92 -9.61 0.65 12.74
C PHE A 92 -8.60 0.30 11.64
N LEU A 93 -9.04 -0.44 10.64
CA LEU A 93 -8.21 -0.91 9.54
C LEU A 93 -8.94 -0.65 8.24
N ARG A 94 -8.27 -0.02 7.29
CA ARG A 94 -8.83 0.07 5.95
C ARG A 94 -8.93 -1.31 5.33
N TYR A 95 -10.04 -1.56 4.65
CA TYR A 95 -10.10 -2.67 3.72
C TYR A 95 -9.15 -2.40 2.55
N ALA A 96 -8.24 -3.34 2.30
CA ALA A 96 -7.47 -3.43 1.06
C ALA A 96 -8.29 -4.01 -0.09
N PHE A 97 -9.26 -4.86 0.25
CA PHE A 97 -10.20 -5.46 -0.67
C PHE A 97 -11.55 -5.67 0.02
N LYS A 98 -12.62 -5.27 -0.67
CA LYS A 98 -14.01 -5.38 -0.19
C LYS A 98 -14.97 -5.40 -1.37
N ASP A 99 -16.03 -6.20 -1.30
CA ASP A 99 -17.06 -6.27 -2.36
C ASP A 99 -16.50 -6.52 -3.78
N GLY A 100 -15.40 -7.27 -3.92
CA GLY A 100 -14.77 -7.52 -5.22
C GLY A 100 -13.87 -6.39 -5.74
N ILE A 101 -13.64 -5.34 -4.94
CA ILE A 101 -12.93 -4.12 -5.33
C ILE A 101 -11.62 -4.01 -4.55
N SER A 102 -10.52 -3.80 -5.27
CA SER A 102 -9.24 -3.42 -4.66
C SER A 102 -9.25 -1.94 -4.27
N LEU A 103 -8.92 -1.67 -3.00
CA LEU A 103 -9.02 -0.36 -2.37
C LEU A 103 -7.67 0.18 -1.87
N LEU A 104 -6.57 -0.57 -2.07
CA LEU A 104 -5.21 -0.08 -1.77
C LEU A 104 -4.77 0.97 -2.79
N ASP A 105 -4.77 2.23 -2.37
CA ASP A 105 -4.32 3.36 -3.18
C ASP A 105 -3.14 4.10 -2.50
N GLU A 106 -1.99 4.13 -3.18
CA GLU A 106 -0.81 4.87 -2.72
C GLU A 106 -1.07 6.38 -2.70
N SER A 107 -1.89 6.88 -3.63
CA SER A 107 -2.28 8.28 -3.67
C SER A 107 -3.12 8.66 -2.45
N LEU A 108 -4.03 7.79 -2.03
CA LEU A 108 -4.79 7.97 -0.80
C LEU A 108 -3.86 8.00 0.42
N ALA A 109 -2.92 7.06 0.52
CA ALA A 109 -1.95 7.03 1.61
C ALA A 109 -1.10 8.30 1.68
N SER A 110 -0.59 8.76 0.53
CA SER A 110 0.12 10.03 0.41
C SER A 110 -0.72 11.21 0.91
N ARG A 111 -2.00 11.31 0.52
CA ARG A 111 -2.91 12.38 0.97
C ARG A 111 -3.11 12.36 2.48
N HIS A 112 -3.38 11.18 3.05
CA HIS A 112 -3.63 11.02 4.49
C HIS A 112 -2.39 11.33 5.34
N ILE A 113 -1.21 10.92 4.88
CA ILE A 113 0.06 11.25 5.55
C ILE A 113 0.31 12.77 5.48
N GLY A 114 0.12 13.39 4.31
CA GLY A 114 0.26 14.85 4.17
C GLY A 114 -0.69 15.62 5.08
N PHE A 115 -1.95 15.19 5.14
CA PHE A 115 -2.96 15.76 6.04
C PHE A 115 -2.56 15.65 7.52
N TYR A 116 -2.05 14.50 7.95
CA TYR A 116 -1.56 14.34 9.33
C TYR A 116 -0.41 15.29 9.63
N ILE A 117 0.57 15.39 8.72
CA ILE A 117 1.72 16.30 8.89
C ILE A 117 1.23 17.74 9.01
N ASP A 118 0.35 18.19 8.12
CA ASP A 118 -0.22 19.54 8.13
C ASP A 118 -0.90 19.87 9.47
N LEU A 119 -1.65 18.92 10.02
CA LEU A 119 -2.31 19.04 11.32
C LEU A 119 -1.32 19.06 12.49
N ALA A 120 -0.22 18.30 12.38
CA ALA A 120 0.73 18.08 13.46
C ALA A 120 1.85 19.13 13.52
N LEU A 121 2.22 19.78 12.41
CA LEU A 121 3.33 20.73 12.37
C LEU A 121 3.24 21.86 13.41
N PRO A 122 2.07 22.50 13.66
CA PRO A 122 1.96 23.54 14.68
C PRO A 122 2.30 23.05 16.10
N THR A 123 2.29 21.73 16.35
CA THR A 123 2.57 21.15 17.67
C THR A 123 4.05 21.10 18.01
N CYS A 124 4.96 21.16 17.02
CA CYS A 124 6.41 21.20 17.23
C CYS A 124 7.11 22.47 16.73
N LEU A 125 6.42 23.37 16.03
CA LEU A 125 6.99 24.63 15.57
C LEU A 125 6.76 25.78 16.56
N ASP A 126 7.54 25.78 17.64
CA ASP A 126 7.66 26.93 18.55
C ASP A 126 8.87 27.80 18.18
N PHE A 127 8.62 28.91 17.50
CA PHE A 127 9.66 29.82 17.04
C PHE A 127 10.17 30.80 18.11
N SER A 128 9.65 30.74 19.35
CA SER A 128 10.14 31.59 20.44
C SER A 128 11.63 31.40 20.72
N VAL A 129 12.19 30.23 20.37
CA VAL A 129 13.62 29.92 20.45
C VAL A 129 14.52 30.86 19.61
N PHE A 130 13.96 31.55 18.61
CA PHE A 130 14.69 32.50 17.77
C PHE A 130 14.58 33.95 18.27
N GLU A 131 13.66 34.25 19.20
CA GLU A 131 13.47 35.60 19.75
C GLU A 131 14.71 36.06 20.56
N GLU A 132 15.45 35.13 21.17
CA GLU A 132 16.72 35.43 21.87
C GLU A 132 17.79 36.03 20.94
N GLN A 133 17.65 35.84 19.63
CA GLN A 133 18.55 36.38 18.60
C GLN A 133 17.98 37.64 17.91
N ASP A 134 16.92 38.25 18.47
CA ASP A 134 16.18 39.38 17.87
C ASP A 134 15.61 39.02 16.48
N VAL A 135 15.27 37.74 16.29
CA VAL A 135 14.68 37.21 15.05
C VAL A 135 13.21 36.94 15.28
N THR A 136 12.35 37.61 14.51
CA THR A 136 10.90 37.36 14.51
C THR A 136 10.56 36.49 13.31
N ILE A 137 9.85 35.38 13.56
CA ILE A 137 9.37 34.47 12.51
C ILE A 137 7.85 34.49 12.56
N THR A 138 7.23 34.84 11.43
CA THR A 138 5.78 34.84 11.29
C THR A 138 5.36 33.90 10.18
N LEU A 139 4.37 33.05 10.46
CA LEU A 139 3.72 32.27 9.43
C LEU A 139 2.79 33.21 8.65
N ARG A 140 3.06 33.39 7.36
CA ARG A 140 2.13 34.11 6.48
C ARG A 140 1.06 33.13 5.99
N PRO A 141 -0.20 33.56 5.87
CA PRO A 141 -1.29 32.67 5.49
C PRO A 141 -0.96 31.97 4.17
N SER A 142 -0.77 30.66 4.25
CA SER A 142 -0.89 29.75 3.12
C SER A 142 -2.37 29.50 2.88
N THR A 143 -2.77 29.17 1.66
CA THR A 143 -4.17 28.91 1.26
C THR A 143 -4.81 27.68 1.93
N SER A 144 -4.18 27.12 2.96
CA SER A 144 -4.46 25.80 3.48
C SER A 144 -4.97 25.87 4.92
N VAL A 145 -5.93 25.01 5.20
CA VAL A 145 -6.83 25.08 6.35
C VAL A 145 -6.06 24.86 7.65
N HIS A 146 -5.71 25.93 8.36
CA HIS A 146 -5.22 25.87 9.74
C HIS A 146 -6.33 25.62 10.77
N ASP A 147 -7.59 25.62 10.34
CA ASP A 147 -8.74 25.51 11.23
C ASP A 147 -9.39 24.12 11.16
N VAL A 148 -8.95 23.26 12.07
CA VAL A 148 -9.45 21.89 12.29
C VAL A 148 -10.97 21.90 12.58
N ASN A 149 -11.55 23.03 13.01
CA ASN A 149 -13.01 23.15 13.20
C ASN A 149 -13.80 23.06 11.90
N LEU A 150 -13.14 23.21 10.73
CA LEU A 150 -13.76 22.97 9.42
C LEU A 150 -13.96 21.48 9.11
N LEU A 151 -13.22 20.56 9.75
CA LEU A 151 -13.38 19.12 9.51
C LEU A 151 -14.68 18.56 10.09
N TYR A 152 -14.98 18.86 11.35
CA TYR A 152 -16.14 18.27 12.03
C TYR A 152 -17.47 18.94 11.66
N GLY A 153 -17.45 20.17 11.14
CA GLY A 153 -18.65 20.95 10.82
C GLY A 153 -19.25 20.69 9.43
N TYR A 154 -18.45 20.23 8.46
CA TYR A 154 -18.85 20.19 7.05
C TYR A 154 -18.92 18.79 6.43
N GLY A 155 -18.51 17.74 7.17
CA GLY A 155 -18.55 16.37 6.65
C GLY A 155 -17.66 16.15 5.44
N LEU A 156 -16.55 16.90 5.34
CA LEU A 156 -15.57 16.73 4.27
C LEU A 156 -14.73 15.47 4.54
N ALA A 157 -14.60 14.62 3.53
CA ALA A 157 -13.64 13.54 3.57
C ALA A 157 -12.21 14.11 3.52
N PRO A 158 -11.23 13.50 4.20
CA PRO A 158 -9.83 13.94 4.13
C PRO A 158 -9.27 14.04 2.71
N GLU A 159 -9.85 13.30 1.76
CA GLU A 159 -9.50 13.32 0.34
C GLU A 159 -9.81 14.64 -0.37
N ASP A 160 -10.79 15.39 0.15
CA ASP A 160 -11.25 16.66 -0.40
C ASP A 160 -10.58 17.88 0.28
N LEU A 161 -9.76 17.64 1.30
CA LEU A 161 -9.11 18.70 2.05
C LEU A 161 -7.84 19.17 1.34
N PRO A 162 -7.66 20.48 1.13
CA PRO A 162 -6.43 21.01 0.57
C PRO A 162 -5.29 20.80 1.57
N THR A 163 -4.29 20.00 1.20
CA THR A 163 -3.04 19.86 1.93
C THR A 163 -1.99 20.84 1.38
N PHE A 164 -1.13 21.35 2.26
CA PHE A 164 0.09 22.07 1.87
C PHE A 164 1.34 21.18 1.93
N THR A 165 1.19 19.93 2.40
CA THR A 165 2.21 18.89 2.31
C THR A 165 1.87 17.89 1.20
N ASN A 166 2.78 17.78 0.23
CA ASN A 166 2.80 16.75 -0.79
C ASN A 166 3.71 15.58 -0.34
N VAL A 167 3.21 14.36 -0.44
CA VAL A 167 3.92 13.14 -0.01
C VAL A 167 4.10 12.21 -1.19
N ILE A 168 5.34 11.79 -1.44
CA ILE A 168 5.70 10.91 -2.54
C ILE A 168 6.27 9.62 -1.94
N ILE A 169 5.51 8.54 -2.09
CA ILE A 169 5.89 7.22 -1.58
C ILE A 169 6.68 6.48 -2.67
N SER A 170 7.91 6.11 -2.34
CA SER A 170 8.77 5.23 -3.15
C SER A 170 8.97 3.90 -2.43
N PRO A 171 9.55 2.87 -3.08
CA PRO A 171 9.82 1.59 -2.45
C PRO A 171 10.53 1.64 -1.09
N THR A 172 11.53 2.50 -0.96
CA THR A 172 12.44 2.54 0.21
C THR A 172 12.56 3.92 0.82
N THR A 173 11.81 4.90 0.34
CA THR A 173 11.82 6.28 0.82
C THR A 173 10.43 6.88 0.74
N VAL A 174 10.13 7.80 1.66
CA VAL A 174 8.97 8.68 1.58
C VAL A 174 9.49 10.11 1.55
N ARG A 175 9.24 10.82 0.45
CA ARG A 175 9.62 12.23 0.32
C ARG A 175 8.45 13.12 0.70
N VAL A 176 8.72 14.11 1.53
CA VAL A 176 7.75 15.08 2.04
C VAL A 176 8.15 16.46 1.54
N GLU A 177 7.23 17.13 0.86
CA GLU A 177 7.39 18.48 0.31
C GLU A 177 6.30 19.38 0.89
N THR A 178 6.68 20.30 1.78
CA THR A 178 5.73 21.14 2.53
C THR A 178 5.86 22.61 2.13
N GLU A 179 4.74 23.23 1.77
CA GLU A 179 4.63 24.68 1.54
C GLU A 179 4.24 25.41 2.84
N TYR A 180 5.25 25.90 3.57
CA TYR A 180 5.08 26.54 4.88
C TYR A 180 5.70 27.94 4.87
N ASN A 181 4.92 28.95 4.47
CA ASN A 181 5.41 30.30 4.13
C ASN A 181 5.87 31.09 5.37
N LEU A 182 7.14 30.97 5.72
CA LEU A 182 7.75 31.71 6.83
C LEU A 182 8.27 33.06 6.35
N TYR A 183 7.88 34.11 7.04
CA TYR A 183 8.46 35.45 6.92
C TYR A 183 9.36 35.73 8.13
N VAL A 184 10.64 35.98 7.86
CA VAL A 184 11.69 36.13 8.86
C VAL A 184 12.19 37.57 8.85
N GLU A 185 12.25 38.20 10.03
CA GLU A 185 12.67 39.58 10.23
C GLU A 185 13.74 39.68 11.33
N GLN A 186 14.75 40.52 11.10
CA GLN A 186 15.70 40.99 12.13
C GLN A 186 16.07 42.44 11.80
N GLY A 187 15.69 43.37 12.69
CA GLY A 187 15.82 44.81 12.45
C GLY A 187 15.15 45.23 11.14
N ASP A 188 15.91 45.86 10.24
CA ASP A 188 15.43 46.32 8.93
C ASP A 188 15.55 45.27 7.81
N THR A 189 16.05 44.07 8.12
CA THR A 189 16.28 43.01 7.13
C THR A 189 15.22 41.92 7.24
N SER A 190 14.74 41.44 6.08
CA SER A 190 13.76 40.36 6.04
C SER A 190 13.96 39.43 4.83
N PHE A 191 13.45 38.21 4.93
CA PHE A 191 13.41 37.24 3.85
C PHE A 191 12.30 36.20 4.06
N THR A 192 12.00 35.42 3.02
CA THR A 192 11.04 34.30 3.10
C THR A 192 11.70 32.94 2.98
N ILE A 193 11.08 31.94 3.60
CA ILE A 193 11.32 30.51 3.39
C ILE A 193 9.96 29.88 3.13
N ASP A 194 9.73 29.42 1.90
CA ASP A 194 8.38 29.02 1.48
C ASP A 194 8.22 27.49 1.40
N ARG A 195 9.31 26.76 1.15
CA ARG A 195 9.29 25.32 0.91
C ARG A 195 10.33 24.59 1.75
N PHE A 196 9.92 23.44 2.26
CA PHE A 196 10.75 22.49 2.99
C PHE A 196 10.65 21.13 2.32
N THR A 197 11.74 20.38 2.29
CA THR A 197 11.77 19.05 1.68
C THR A 197 12.57 18.11 2.54
N PHE A 198 11.98 16.99 2.92
CA PHE A 198 12.62 15.98 3.73
C PHE A 198 12.38 14.58 3.15
N GLU A 199 13.36 13.67 3.30
CA GLU A 199 13.25 12.28 2.87
C GLU A 199 13.39 11.34 4.06
N VAL A 200 12.34 10.56 4.33
CA VAL A 200 12.34 9.53 5.37
C VAL A 200 12.69 8.19 4.73
N PRO A 201 13.77 7.50 5.15
CA PRO A 201 13.99 6.10 4.80
C PRO A 201 12.82 5.24 5.28
N SER A 202 12.06 4.65 4.37
CA SER A 202 10.80 3.99 4.71
C SER A 202 10.43 2.87 3.73
N THR A 203 9.98 1.74 4.26
CA THR A 203 9.48 0.58 3.52
C THR A 203 7.99 0.67 3.22
N LEU A 204 7.31 1.79 3.53
CA LEU A 204 5.86 1.94 3.31
C LEU A 204 5.45 1.59 1.87
N GLY A 205 6.20 2.07 0.88
CA GLY A 205 5.90 1.74 -0.52
C GLY A 205 6.05 0.25 -0.83
N SER A 206 7.05 -0.42 -0.27
CA SER A 206 7.16 -1.89 -0.35
C SER A 206 5.99 -2.57 0.35
N ALA A 207 5.57 -2.09 1.52
CA ALA A 207 4.46 -2.68 2.25
C ALA A 207 3.13 -2.63 1.50
N ILE A 208 2.83 -1.49 0.85
CA ILE A 208 1.64 -1.37 0.01
C ILE A 208 1.74 -2.31 -1.21
N ARG A 209 2.94 -2.48 -1.80
CA ARG A 209 3.13 -3.45 -2.91
C ARG A 209 3.01 -4.89 -2.47
N ASP A 210 3.54 -5.26 -1.31
CA ASP A 210 3.44 -6.62 -0.77
C ASP A 210 1.97 -6.95 -0.51
N ALA A 211 1.22 -6.03 0.09
CA ALA A 211 -0.22 -6.17 0.31
C ALA A 211 -1.00 -6.39 -1.00
N LYS A 212 -0.69 -5.61 -2.06
CA LYS A 212 -1.25 -5.80 -3.41
C LYS A 212 -0.88 -7.17 -4.00
N THR A 213 0.34 -7.63 -3.78
CA THR A 213 0.83 -8.92 -4.31
C THR A 213 0.15 -10.10 -3.62
N ILE A 214 -0.03 -10.02 -2.30
CA ILE A 214 -0.79 -11.02 -1.53
C ILE A 214 -2.23 -11.09 -2.04
N GLN A 215 -2.86 -9.93 -2.27
CA GLN A 215 -4.22 -9.90 -2.81
C GLN A 215 -4.29 -10.50 -4.22
N GLN A 216 -3.35 -10.16 -5.10
CA GLN A 216 -3.32 -10.72 -6.46
C GLN A 216 -3.21 -12.25 -6.45
N GLN A 217 -2.39 -12.82 -5.56
CA GLN A 217 -2.30 -14.27 -5.43
C GLN A 217 -3.64 -14.89 -5.02
N TYR A 218 -4.33 -14.26 -4.06
CA TYR A 218 -5.66 -14.68 -3.65
C TYR A 218 -6.64 -14.60 -4.82
N ASP A 219 -6.67 -13.50 -5.57
CA ASP A 219 -7.59 -13.33 -6.71
C ASP A 219 -7.32 -14.34 -7.85
N GLU A 220 -6.07 -14.75 -8.06
CA GLU A 220 -5.70 -15.68 -9.13
C GLU A 220 -5.96 -17.15 -8.79
N SER A 221 -5.92 -17.51 -7.50
CA SER A 221 -5.95 -18.92 -7.08
C SER A 221 -6.98 -19.24 -6.01
N ASN A 222 -7.73 -18.23 -5.54
CA ASN A 222 -8.72 -18.28 -4.47
C ASN A 222 -8.19 -18.97 -3.17
N VAL A 223 -6.87 -19.18 -3.07
CA VAL A 223 -6.12 -19.76 -1.94
C VAL A 223 -4.81 -19.00 -1.80
N ILE A 224 -4.42 -18.64 -0.58
CA ILE A 224 -3.08 -18.10 -0.34
C ILE A 224 -2.12 -19.24 -0.01
N ASP A 225 -1.14 -19.49 -0.89
CA ASP A 225 -0.09 -20.48 -0.65
C ASP A 225 0.79 -20.04 0.52
N LEU A 226 0.85 -20.86 1.56
CA LEU A 226 1.69 -20.60 2.72
C LEU A 226 3.19 -20.50 2.34
N THR A 227 3.62 -21.25 1.32
CA THR A 227 4.98 -21.19 0.77
C THR A 227 5.27 -19.80 0.22
N PHE A 228 4.31 -19.20 -0.50
CA PHE A 228 4.41 -17.84 -1.00
C PHE A 228 4.55 -16.85 0.17
N LEU A 229 3.68 -16.93 1.19
CA LEU A 229 3.76 -16.04 2.36
C LEU A 229 5.09 -16.14 3.09
N THR A 230 5.61 -17.35 3.28
CA THR A 230 6.91 -17.56 3.94
C THR A 230 8.12 -17.12 3.09
N GLY A 231 7.92 -16.90 1.78
CA GLY A 231 8.94 -16.42 0.87
C GLY A 231 9.02 -14.90 0.76
N LEU A 232 8.07 -14.17 1.35
CA LEU A 232 8.07 -12.71 1.38
C LEU A 232 9.13 -12.17 2.36
N GLU A 233 9.63 -10.96 2.09
CA GLU A 233 10.51 -10.25 3.02
C GLU A 233 9.82 -9.96 4.37
N PRO A 234 8.58 -9.43 4.42
CA PRO A 234 7.86 -9.30 5.68
C PRO A 234 7.41 -10.66 6.22
N GLN A 235 7.39 -10.77 7.55
CA GLN A 235 6.63 -11.85 8.18
C GLN A 235 5.15 -11.50 8.11
N VAL A 236 4.32 -12.42 7.60
CA VAL A 236 2.87 -12.21 7.45
C VAL A 236 2.11 -13.04 8.48
N THR A 237 1.20 -12.42 9.21
CA THR A 237 0.19 -13.10 10.03
C THR A 237 -1.21 -12.75 9.57
N ILE A 238 -2.12 -13.73 9.67
CA ILE A 238 -3.52 -13.60 9.27
C ILE A 238 -4.38 -13.86 10.49
N HIS A 239 -5.30 -12.94 10.79
CA HIS A 239 -6.19 -13.00 11.93
C HIS A 239 -7.65 -12.98 11.43
N PRO A 240 -8.41 -14.09 11.53
CA PRO A 240 -9.81 -14.09 11.16
C PRO A 240 -10.62 -13.24 12.14
N VAL A 241 -11.48 -12.38 11.61
CA VAL A 241 -12.43 -11.55 12.38
C VAL A 241 -13.78 -12.24 12.41
N ASP A 242 -14.25 -12.70 11.25
CA ASP A 242 -15.47 -13.48 11.04
C ASP A 242 -15.29 -14.46 9.87
N GLU A 243 -16.38 -15.02 9.34
CA GLU A 243 -16.34 -16.00 8.24
C GLU A 243 -15.83 -15.43 6.90
N SER A 244 -15.94 -14.11 6.68
CA SER A 244 -15.57 -13.44 5.43
C SER A 244 -14.46 -12.40 5.59
N THR A 245 -14.20 -11.94 6.81
CA THR A 245 -13.26 -10.85 7.11
C THR A 245 -12.00 -11.35 7.79
N GLN A 246 -10.84 -10.98 7.25
CA GLN A 246 -9.52 -11.32 7.79
C GLN A 246 -8.65 -10.07 7.89
N ILE A 247 -7.79 -10.02 8.90
CA ILE A 247 -6.78 -8.97 9.06
C ILE A 247 -5.42 -9.55 8.71
N TYR A 248 -4.72 -8.89 7.79
CA TYR A 248 -3.35 -9.19 7.42
C TYR A 248 -2.42 -8.24 8.17
N SER A 249 -1.34 -8.78 8.70
CA SER A 249 -0.32 -8.04 9.44
C SER A 249 1.07 -8.40 8.93
N LEU A 250 1.76 -7.41 8.38
CA LEU A 250 3.06 -7.54 7.73
C LEU A 250 4.11 -6.87 8.63
N PHE A 251 5.11 -7.64 9.08
CA PHE A 251 6.15 -7.18 9.99
C PHE A 251 7.50 -7.03 9.25
N TYR A 252 8.08 -5.83 9.34
CA TYR A 252 9.32 -5.43 8.66
C TYR A 252 10.51 -5.24 9.61
N GLY A 253 10.43 -5.79 10.83
CA GLY A 253 11.48 -5.67 11.84
C GLY A 253 11.68 -4.22 12.29
N ASN A 254 12.87 -3.66 12.07
CA ASN A 254 13.24 -2.30 12.48
C ASN A 254 13.05 -1.24 11.39
N ALA A 255 12.40 -1.59 10.27
CA ALA A 255 12.09 -0.61 9.23
C ALA A 255 11.02 0.40 9.70
N ILE A 256 10.84 1.47 8.91
CA ILE A 256 9.76 2.44 9.09
C ILE A 256 8.80 2.27 7.91
N PRO A 257 7.53 1.88 8.10
CA PRO A 257 6.98 1.36 9.33
C PRO A 257 7.58 -0.02 9.67
N SER A 258 7.54 -0.39 10.94
CA SER A 258 7.90 -1.76 11.38
C SER A 258 6.76 -2.75 11.11
N TYR A 259 5.56 -2.22 10.84
CA TYR A 259 4.31 -2.95 10.81
C TYR A 259 3.34 -2.28 9.82
N PHE A 260 2.74 -3.07 8.93
CA PHE A 260 1.66 -2.65 8.05
C PHE A 260 0.50 -3.63 8.18
N ALA A 261 -0.73 -3.13 8.39
CA ALA A 261 -1.90 -3.99 8.52
C ALA A 261 -3.10 -3.45 7.77
N TYR A 262 -3.91 -4.36 7.27
CA TYR A 262 -5.11 -4.06 6.49
C TYR A 262 -6.15 -5.16 6.66
N ALA A 263 -7.41 -4.82 6.41
CA ALA A 263 -8.50 -5.78 6.38
C ALA A 263 -8.73 -6.29 4.94
N VAL A 264 -9.17 -7.53 4.81
CA VAL A 264 -9.62 -8.13 3.56
C VAL A 264 -10.98 -8.76 3.84
N GLU A 265 -11.97 -8.40 3.04
CA GLU A 265 -13.22 -9.14 2.95
C GLU A 265 -13.13 -10.06 1.74
N SER A 266 -12.89 -11.35 1.99
CA SER A 266 -13.03 -12.35 0.95
C SER A 266 -14.50 -12.51 0.63
N SER A 267 -14.90 -12.35 -0.64
CA SER A 267 -16.08 -13.06 -1.13
C SER A 267 -15.78 -14.54 -0.94
N GLY A 268 -16.30 -15.14 0.12
CA GLY A 268 -16.03 -16.54 0.43
C GLY A 268 -16.36 -17.41 -0.78
N ASN A 269 -15.55 -18.45 -1.02
CA ASN A 269 -15.83 -19.42 -2.07
C ASN A 269 -17.21 -20.06 -1.83
N ALA A 270 -18.11 -19.90 -2.78
CA ALA A 270 -19.46 -20.44 -2.70
C ALA A 270 -19.42 -21.93 -3.00
N ALA A 271 -19.89 -22.76 -2.06
CA ALA A 271 -19.99 -24.19 -2.33
C ALA A 271 -20.87 -24.49 -3.56
N PRO A 272 -20.56 -25.53 -4.34
CA PRO A 272 -21.34 -25.88 -5.51
C PRO A 272 -22.81 -26.14 -5.18
N VAL A 273 -23.69 -25.86 -6.13
CA VAL A 273 -25.10 -26.23 -6.05
C VAL A 273 -25.31 -27.52 -6.83
N LEU A 274 -25.56 -28.63 -6.12
CA LEU A 274 -25.82 -29.95 -6.71
C LEU A 274 -27.29 -30.11 -7.12
N ASP A 275 -27.55 -30.32 -8.40
CA ASP A 275 -28.86 -30.66 -8.97
C ASP A 275 -28.97 -32.17 -9.26
N VAL A 276 -29.76 -32.84 -8.42
CA VAL A 276 -30.06 -34.27 -8.54
C VAL A 276 -31.42 -34.59 -7.93
N SER A 277 -32.17 -35.48 -8.58
CA SER A 277 -33.44 -35.99 -8.03
C SER A 277 -33.19 -36.78 -6.74
N PRO A 278 -33.96 -36.55 -5.65
CA PRO A 278 -33.77 -37.26 -4.39
C PRO A 278 -34.14 -38.75 -4.48
N VAL A 279 -34.85 -39.17 -5.53
CA VAL A 279 -35.22 -40.58 -5.76
C VAL A 279 -34.96 -40.96 -7.20
N ILE A 280 -34.28 -42.10 -7.40
CA ILE A 280 -33.99 -42.69 -8.70
C ILE A 280 -34.54 -44.12 -8.73
N ASN A 281 -35.39 -44.43 -9.72
CA ASN A 281 -35.94 -45.79 -9.89
C ASN A 281 -35.14 -46.54 -10.97
N VAL A 282 -34.69 -47.75 -10.66
CA VAL A 282 -33.92 -48.61 -11.57
C VAL A 282 -34.46 -50.04 -11.54
N LYS A 283 -34.07 -50.86 -12.53
CA LYS A 283 -34.35 -52.29 -12.51
C LYS A 283 -33.32 -53.03 -11.67
N ALA A 284 -33.77 -53.96 -10.83
CA ALA A 284 -32.89 -54.79 -10.04
C ALA A 284 -32.03 -55.71 -10.92
N GLY A 285 -30.74 -55.78 -10.60
CA GLY A 285 -29.79 -56.67 -11.28
C GLY A 285 -29.38 -56.23 -12.70
N THR A 286 -29.85 -55.09 -13.18
CA THR A 286 -29.47 -54.54 -14.48
C THR A 286 -28.55 -53.32 -14.31
N PRO A 287 -27.57 -53.11 -15.21
CA PRO A 287 -26.81 -51.87 -15.25
C PRO A 287 -27.73 -50.66 -15.39
N PHE A 288 -27.46 -49.60 -14.63
CA PHE A 288 -28.13 -48.32 -14.73
C PHE A 288 -27.09 -47.19 -14.82
N SER A 289 -27.54 -46.04 -15.33
CA SER A 289 -26.80 -44.79 -15.25
C SER A 289 -27.76 -43.61 -15.12
N PHE A 290 -27.38 -42.59 -14.35
CA PHE A 290 -28.09 -41.31 -14.30
C PHE A 290 -27.10 -40.14 -14.18
N GLN A 291 -27.52 -38.98 -14.67
CA GLN A 291 -26.74 -37.75 -14.66
C GLN A 291 -26.99 -36.97 -13.37
N VAL A 292 -25.93 -36.45 -12.76
CA VAL A 292 -25.98 -35.36 -11.78
C VAL A 292 -25.34 -34.11 -12.39
N ALA A 293 -25.85 -32.94 -12.06
CA ALA A 293 -25.25 -31.68 -12.45
C ALA A 293 -24.89 -30.91 -11.19
N ALA A 294 -23.81 -30.13 -11.24
CA ALA A 294 -23.51 -29.14 -10.23
C ALA A 294 -23.09 -27.85 -10.94
N THR A 295 -23.43 -26.72 -10.33
CA THR A 295 -23.02 -25.39 -10.79
C THR A 295 -22.39 -24.64 -9.65
N ASP A 296 -21.33 -23.92 -9.95
CA ASP A 296 -20.61 -23.11 -8.99
C ASP A 296 -20.84 -21.63 -9.30
N ALA A 297 -21.04 -20.79 -8.27
CA ALA A 297 -21.33 -19.37 -8.46
C ALA A 297 -20.07 -18.58 -8.85
N ASP A 298 -18.90 -19.06 -8.41
CA ASP A 298 -17.59 -18.52 -8.72
C ASP A 298 -17.02 -19.14 -10.02
N ASN A 299 -17.78 -20.08 -10.60
CA ASN A 299 -17.48 -20.78 -11.84
C ASN A 299 -16.20 -21.64 -11.71
N ASP A 300 -15.95 -22.15 -10.50
CA ASP A 300 -14.87 -23.07 -10.19
C ASP A 300 -15.08 -24.47 -10.77
N ALA A 301 -13.98 -25.21 -10.94
CA ALA A 301 -14.03 -26.56 -11.48
C ALA A 301 -14.54 -27.56 -10.44
N ILE A 302 -15.55 -28.36 -10.79
CA ILE A 302 -16.22 -29.28 -9.85
C ILE A 302 -15.75 -30.71 -10.04
N SER A 303 -15.41 -31.37 -8.93
CA SER A 303 -15.17 -32.80 -8.83
C SER A 303 -16.33 -33.51 -8.15
N PHE A 304 -16.55 -34.79 -8.48
CA PHE A 304 -17.68 -35.58 -7.97
C PHE A 304 -17.23 -36.87 -7.30
N GLU A 305 -17.87 -37.21 -6.19
CA GLU A 305 -17.71 -38.49 -5.51
C GLU A 305 -19.07 -39.11 -5.16
N ALA A 306 -19.12 -40.44 -5.09
CA ALA A 306 -20.32 -41.19 -4.72
C ALA A 306 -19.99 -42.39 -3.83
N SER A 307 -20.74 -42.56 -2.75
CA SER A 307 -20.45 -43.56 -1.70
C SER A 307 -20.62 -45.03 -2.10
N ARG A 308 -21.56 -45.36 -3.01
CA ARG A 308 -21.96 -46.76 -3.31
C ARG A 308 -21.81 -47.19 -4.76
N PHE A 309 -21.70 -46.23 -5.67
CA PHE A 309 -21.69 -46.45 -7.11
C PHE A 309 -20.55 -45.63 -7.71
N ALA A 310 -20.10 -46.02 -8.91
CA ALA A 310 -19.09 -45.24 -9.61
C ALA A 310 -19.73 -43.95 -10.14
N ILE A 311 -19.00 -42.84 -10.06
CA ILE A 311 -19.35 -41.56 -10.70
C ILE A 311 -18.19 -41.13 -11.59
N SER A 312 -18.50 -40.64 -12.80
CA SER A 312 -17.49 -40.06 -13.69
C SER A 312 -17.19 -38.60 -13.33
N ASP A 313 -16.09 -38.07 -13.85
CA ASP A 313 -15.77 -36.63 -13.86
C ASP A 313 -16.92 -35.74 -14.40
N LYS A 314 -17.69 -36.25 -15.37
CA LYS A 314 -18.87 -35.58 -15.92
C LYS A 314 -20.16 -35.77 -15.10
N GLY A 315 -20.10 -36.30 -13.88
CA GLY A 315 -21.27 -36.51 -13.03
C GLY A 315 -22.20 -37.64 -13.49
N ILE A 316 -21.72 -38.66 -14.22
CA ILE A 316 -22.54 -39.83 -14.56
C ILE A 316 -22.36 -40.89 -13.49
N VAL A 317 -23.39 -41.11 -12.68
CA VAL A 317 -23.44 -42.22 -11.73
C VAL A 317 -23.82 -43.49 -12.46
N SER A 318 -23.08 -44.59 -12.26
CA SER A 318 -23.36 -45.87 -12.89
C SER A 318 -23.10 -47.06 -11.96
N GLY A 319 -23.85 -48.13 -12.16
CA GLY A 319 -23.71 -49.34 -11.38
C GLY A 319 -24.80 -50.38 -11.63
N THR A 320 -24.88 -51.38 -10.77
CA THR A 320 -25.95 -52.38 -10.76
C THR A 320 -26.50 -52.49 -9.34
N ALA A 321 -27.77 -52.13 -9.16
CA ALA A 321 -28.42 -52.16 -7.86
C ALA A 321 -29.11 -53.51 -7.61
N ARG A 322 -29.01 -54.01 -6.37
CA ARG A 322 -29.83 -55.15 -5.90
C ARG A 322 -31.23 -54.65 -5.55
N ALA A 323 -32.23 -55.51 -5.68
CA ALA A 323 -33.61 -55.18 -5.31
C ALA A 323 -33.69 -54.58 -3.91
N GLY A 324 -34.41 -53.47 -3.77
CA GLY A 324 -34.52 -52.72 -2.51
C GLY A 324 -34.13 -51.25 -2.64
N ARG A 325 -33.95 -50.60 -1.48
CA ARG A 325 -33.60 -49.17 -1.38
C ARG A 325 -32.13 -49.06 -1.01
N SER A 326 -31.38 -48.26 -1.76
CA SER A 326 -29.96 -47.98 -1.53
C SER A 326 -29.79 -46.47 -1.39
N PRO A 327 -29.56 -45.94 -0.17
CA PRO A 327 -29.19 -44.54 0.01
C PRO A 327 -27.76 -44.32 -0.50
N VAL A 328 -27.56 -43.31 -1.34
CA VAL A 328 -26.30 -42.97 -1.99
C VAL A 328 -26.01 -41.51 -1.69
N THR A 329 -24.95 -41.24 -0.92
CA THR A 329 -24.40 -39.88 -0.80
C THR A 329 -23.64 -39.54 -2.06
N ILE A 330 -23.95 -38.38 -2.65
CA ILE A 330 -23.23 -37.75 -3.75
C ILE A 330 -22.63 -36.47 -3.20
N THR A 331 -21.33 -36.30 -3.40
CA THR A 331 -20.55 -35.13 -2.98
C THR A 331 -20.04 -34.43 -4.22
N ALA A 332 -20.22 -33.12 -4.27
CA ALA A 332 -19.61 -32.25 -5.27
C ALA A 332 -18.70 -31.26 -4.54
N THR A 333 -17.44 -31.19 -4.96
CA THR A 333 -16.41 -30.36 -4.35
C THR A 333 -15.78 -29.49 -5.44
N ASP A 334 -15.77 -28.19 -5.24
CA ASP A 334 -15.08 -27.26 -6.14
C ASP A 334 -13.55 -27.40 -6.00
N SER A 335 -12.81 -26.70 -6.87
CA SER A 335 -11.34 -26.69 -6.84
C SER A 335 -10.74 -26.03 -5.59
N GLN A 336 -11.54 -25.27 -4.85
CA GLN A 336 -11.17 -24.51 -3.66
C GLN A 336 -11.47 -25.25 -2.35
N GLY A 337 -12.10 -26.42 -2.45
CA GLY A 337 -12.37 -27.33 -1.34
C GLY A 337 -13.72 -27.13 -0.65
N ALA A 338 -14.56 -26.18 -1.07
CA ALA A 338 -15.93 -26.15 -0.57
C ALA A 338 -16.75 -27.25 -1.26
N SER A 339 -17.69 -27.80 -0.50
CA SER A 339 -18.40 -29.01 -0.93
C SER A 339 -19.85 -29.00 -0.51
N VAL A 340 -20.67 -29.68 -1.30
CA VAL A 340 -22.06 -29.99 -0.98
C VAL A 340 -22.27 -31.49 -1.05
N GLU A 341 -23.04 -32.01 -0.10
CA GLU A 341 -23.47 -33.41 -0.09
C GLU A 341 -24.99 -33.51 -0.22
N LYS A 342 -25.47 -34.43 -1.06
CA LYS A 342 -26.88 -34.83 -1.10
C LYS A 342 -27.02 -36.35 -1.03
N GLU A 343 -27.97 -36.80 -0.23
CA GLU A 343 -28.39 -38.20 -0.23
C GLU A 343 -29.46 -38.42 -1.32
N VAL A 344 -29.22 -39.39 -2.19
CA VAL A 344 -30.13 -39.84 -3.24
C VAL A 344 -30.56 -41.27 -2.95
N MET A 345 -31.86 -41.53 -3.05
CA MET A 345 -32.40 -42.87 -2.83
C MET A 345 -32.58 -43.63 -4.14
N VAL A 346 -31.71 -44.61 -4.38
CA VAL A 346 -31.83 -45.52 -5.52
C VAL A 346 -32.75 -46.69 -5.14
N ILE A 347 -33.89 -46.79 -5.82
CA ILE A 347 -34.89 -47.84 -5.61
C ILE A 347 -34.84 -48.80 -6.79
N ALA A 348 -34.36 -50.01 -6.53
CA ALA A 348 -34.32 -51.08 -7.52
C ALA A 348 -35.52 -52.02 -7.33
N LYS A 349 -36.31 -52.18 -8.39
CA LYS A 349 -37.48 -53.07 -8.42
C LYS A 349 -37.28 -54.26 -9.35
#